data_AF-A0A6S7KT68-F1
#
_entry.id   AF-A0A6S7KT68-F1
#
_cell.length_a   1.000
_cell.length_b   1.000
_cell.length_c   1.000
_cell.angle_alpha   90.00
_cell.angle_beta   90.00
_cell.angle_gamma   90.00
#
_symmetry.space_group_name_H-M   'P 1'
#
loop_
_entity.id
_entity.type
_entity.pdbx_description
1 polymer ?
#
loop_
_entity_poly.entity_id
_entity_poly.type
_entity_poly.pdbx_seq_one_letter_code
_entity_poly.pdbx_strand_id
1 'polypeptide(L)'
;SRVKGTNEQAIAHGLNLSAAEILRAENMWIRSVQESSFAEELKYLRSKSKASSPPNVRNLGLYVDQDDMLKCNGRLNNAPFLESEKRPILLPSKHYFTKLTIRKGSRRC
;
A
#
# COMPACT_ATOMS: atom_id res chain seq x y z
N SER A 1 -26.46 44.89 4.67
CA SER A 1 -25.91 43.99 3.63
C SER A 1 -24.42 43.83 3.79
N ARG A 2 -23.95 42.57 3.76
CA ARG A 2 -22.72 42.07 3.10
C ARG A 2 -22.03 40.98 3.94
N VAL A 3 -22.64 39.80 3.92
CA VAL A 3 -21.95 38.54 4.18
C VAL A 3 -21.24 38.17 2.88
N LYS A 4 -19.95 37.82 2.95
CA LYS A 4 -19.20 36.87 2.08
C LYS A 4 -17.73 37.28 2.01
N GLY A 5 -16.88 36.57 2.74
CA GLY A 5 -15.42 36.68 2.64
C GLY A 5 -14.64 35.48 3.15
N THR A 6 -15.30 34.37 3.53
CA THR A 6 -14.62 33.25 4.21
C THR A 6 -14.74 31.90 3.51
N ASN A 7 -15.35 31.81 2.31
CA ASN A 7 -15.62 30.51 1.68
C ASN A 7 -14.75 30.15 0.46
N GLU A 8 -13.98 31.08 -0.11
CA GLU A 8 -13.17 30.79 -1.31
C GLU A 8 -11.80 30.19 -0.97
N GLN A 9 -11.20 30.57 0.16
CA GLN A 9 -9.89 30.07 0.59
C GLN A 9 -9.95 28.61 1.06
N ALA A 10 -11.06 28.16 1.66
CA ALA A 10 -11.26 26.78 2.07
C ALA A 10 -11.47 25.83 0.87
N ILE A 11 -12.12 26.31 -0.20
CA ILE A 11 -12.33 25.53 -1.43
C ILE A 11 -11.01 25.35 -2.20
N ALA A 12 -10.15 26.37 -2.23
CA ALA A 12 -8.85 26.29 -2.89
C ALA A 12 -7.90 25.26 -2.23
N HIS A 13 -7.98 25.08 -0.90
CA HIS A 13 -7.19 24.07 -0.18
C HIS A 13 -7.68 22.64 -0.46
N GLY A 14 -8.96 22.45 -0.80
CA GLY A 14 -9.51 21.16 -1.24
C GLY A 14 -9.22 20.80 -2.71
N LEU A 15 -8.73 21.75 -3.51
CA LEU A 15 -8.41 21.56 -4.94
C LEU A 15 -6.92 21.35 -5.21
N ASN A 16 -6.05 21.59 -4.23
CA ASN A 16 -4.61 21.44 -4.40
C ASN A 16 -4.13 20.19 -3.64
N LEU A 17 -4.19 19.04 -4.31
CA LEU A 17 -3.69 17.79 -3.75
C LEU A 17 -2.17 17.87 -3.62
N SER A 18 -1.68 17.95 -2.39
CA SER A 18 -0.25 17.82 -2.13
C SER A 18 0.23 16.42 -2.49
N ALA A 19 1.52 16.29 -2.85
CA ALA A 19 2.13 14.99 -3.09
C ALA A 19 1.95 14.04 -1.89
N ALA A 20 1.97 14.59 -0.66
CA ALA A 20 1.74 13.84 0.56
C ALA A 20 0.32 13.26 0.66
N GLU A 21 -0.71 14.03 0.29
CA GLU A 21 -2.10 13.55 0.29
C GLU A 21 -2.34 12.48 -0.76
N ILE A 22 -1.76 12.64 -1.95
CA ILE A 22 -1.84 11.63 -3.02
C ILE A 22 -1.20 10.32 -2.54
N LEU A 23 0.00 10.39 -1.95
CA LEU A 23 0.68 9.21 -1.39
C LEU A 23 -0.12 8.56 -0.26
N ARG A 24 -0.71 9.36 0.62
CA ARG A 24 -1.55 8.86 1.71
C ARG A 24 -2.79 8.14 1.17
N ALA A 25 -3.46 8.71 0.18
CA ALA A 25 -4.61 8.10 -0.48
C ALA A 25 -4.23 6.79 -1.20
N GLU A 26 -3.09 6.77 -1.90
CA GLU A 26 -2.55 5.57 -2.55
C GLU A 26 -2.29 4.46 -1.52
N ASN A 27 -1.66 4.77 -0.39
CA ASN A 27 -1.42 3.82 0.70
C ASN A 27 -2.72 3.32 1.35
N MET A 28 -3.73 4.17 1.49
CA MET A 28 -5.05 3.76 2.00
C MET A 28 -5.71 2.75 1.06
N TRP A 29 -5.68 3.00 -0.25
CA TRP A 29 -6.24 2.07 -1.23
C TRP A 29 -5.48 0.75 -1.27
N ILE A 30 -4.15 0.79 -1.22
CA ILE A 30 -3.31 -0.41 -1.15
C ILE A 30 -3.73 -1.27 0.05
N ARG A 31 -3.82 -0.68 1.25
CA ARG A 31 -4.24 -1.40 2.45
C ARG A 31 -5.61 -2.01 2.32
N SER A 32 -6.59 -1.24 1.82
CA SER A 32 -7.95 -1.75 1.60
C SER A 32 -7.99 -2.97 0.68
N VAL A 33 -7.23 -2.94 -0.42
CA VAL A 33 -7.13 -4.08 -1.36
C VAL A 33 -6.43 -5.28 -0.71
N GLN A 34 -5.42 -5.05 0.13
CA GLN A 34 -4.74 -6.12 0.85
C GLN A 34 -5.64 -6.77 1.89
N GLU A 35 -6.39 -5.97 2.65
CA GLU A 35 -7.36 -6.46 3.65
C GLU A 35 -8.45 -7.31 3.02
N SER A 36 -8.94 -6.93 1.83
CA SER A 36 -9.96 -7.72 1.13
C SER A 36 -9.41 -9.01 0.51
N SER A 37 -8.14 -9.03 0.14
CA SER A 37 -7.55 -10.12 -0.67
C SER A 37 -6.69 -11.10 0.12
N PHE A 38 -6.15 -10.67 1.27
CA PHE A 38 -5.20 -11.41 2.10
C PHE A 38 -5.58 -11.37 3.58
N ALA A 39 -6.89 -11.40 3.87
CA ALA A 39 -7.42 -11.29 5.23
C ALA A 39 -6.85 -12.34 6.19
N GLU A 40 -6.69 -13.58 5.72
CA GLU A 40 -6.14 -14.70 6.50
C GLU A 40 -4.67 -14.48 6.83
N GLU A 41 -3.86 -14.05 5.84
CA GLU A 41 -2.44 -13.74 6.02
C GLU A 41 -2.24 -12.57 6.99
N LEU A 42 -3.02 -11.49 6.83
CA LEU A 42 -2.98 -10.32 7.71
C LEU A 42 -3.39 -10.68 9.13
N LYS A 43 -4.46 -11.46 9.30
CA LYS A 43 -4.90 -11.95 10.62
C LYS A 43 -3.81 -12.78 11.29
N TYR A 44 -3.20 -13.70 10.56
CA TYR A 44 -2.09 -14.52 11.07
C TYR A 44 -0.89 -13.66 11.51
N LEU A 45 -0.45 -12.74 10.64
CA LEU A 45 0.74 -11.91 10.90
C LEU A 45 0.52 -10.88 12.02
N ARG A 46 -0.67 -10.27 12.11
CA ARG A 46 -1.01 -9.29 13.17
C ARG A 46 -1.21 -9.96 14.53
N SER A 47 -1.83 -11.14 14.57
CA SER A 47 -2.16 -11.83 15.82
C SER A 47 -0.96 -12.52 16.49
N LYS A 48 0.20 -12.63 15.82
CA LYS A 48 1.35 -13.45 16.25
C LYS A 48 0.92 -14.85 16.72
N SER A 49 -0.15 -15.37 16.11
CA SER A 49 -0.79 -16.62 16.52
C SER A 49 0.10 -17.82 16.19
N LYS A 50 0.05 -18.84 17.05
CA LYS A 50 0.66 -20.16 16.79
C LYS A 50 -0.21 -21.04 15.87
N ALA A 51 -1.27 -20.49 15.27
CA ALA A 51 -2.08 -21.19 14.29
C ALA A 51 -1.25 -21.64 13.08
N SER A 52 -1.78 -22.56 12.28
CA SER A 52 -1.12 -23.00 11.06
C SER A 52 -0.87 -21.81 10.13
N SER A 53 0.39 -21.59 9.76
CA SER A 53 0.78 -20.49 8.87
C SER A 53 0.12 -20.65 7.50
N PRO A 54 -0.57 -19.61 6.98
CA PRO A 54 -1.12 -19.67 5.63
C PRO A 54 -0.02 -19.98 4.60
N PRO A 55 -0.30 -20.80 3.57
CA PRO A 55 0.71 -21.23 2.60
C PRO A 55 1.45 -20.05 1.95
N ASN A 56 0.74 -18.97 1.65
CA ASN A 56 1.30 -17.78 1.04
C ASN A 56 2.30 -17.05 1.95
N VAL A 57 2.04 -17.01 3.27
CA VAL A 57 2.95 -16.39 4.24
C VAL A 57 4.31 -17.07 4.22
N ARG A 58 4.33 -18.40 4.21
CA ARG A 58 5.57 -19.18 4.16
C ARG A 58 6.24 -19.12 2.79
N ASN A 59 5.46 -19.29 1.71
CA ASN A 59 6.01 -19.44 0.36
C ASN A 59 6.58 -18.12 -0.19
N LEU A 60 5.99 -16.98 0.17
CA LEU A 60 6.41 -15.66 -0.29
C LEU A 60 7.19 -14.87 0.78
N GLY A 61 7.42 -15.47 1.95
CA GLY A 61 8.07 -14.81 3.08
C GLY A 61 7.36 -13.51 3.47
N LEU A 62 6.03 -13.55 3.60
CA LEU A 62 5.22 -12.36 3.85
C LEU A 62 5.40 -11.83 5.26
N TYR A 63 5.38 -10.51 5.38
CA TYR A 63 5.39 -9.80 6.65
C TYR A 63 4.62 -8.49 6.55
N VAL A 64 4.16 -8.00 7.70
CA VAL A 64 3.55 -6.67 7.83
C VAL A 64 4.61 -5.70 8.32
N ASP A 65 4.74 -4.55 7.66
CA ASP A 65 5.70 -3.52 8.06
C ASP A 65 5.12 -2.52 9.07
N GLN A 66 5.87 -1.43 9.32
CA GLN A 66 5.47 -0.40 10.28
C GLN A 66 4.25 0.42 9.82
N ASP A 67 3.97 0.44 8.53
CA ASP A 67 2.83 1.15 7.93
C ASP A 67 1.58 0.25 7.79
N ASP A 68 1.62 -0.93 8.40
CA ASP A 68 0.56 -1.95 8.34
C ASP A 68 0.26 -2.43 6.91
N MET A 69 1.32 -2.50 6.08
CA MET A 69 1.25 -2.98 4.70
C MET A 69 1.86 -4.37 4.56
N LEU A 70 1.16 -5.24 3.84
CA LEU A 70 1.65 -6.59 3.55
C LEU A 70 2.75 -6.54 2.47
N LYS A 71 3.96 -6.96 2.84
CA LYS A 71 5.13 -6.99 1.97
C LYS A 71 5.67 -8.42 1.87
N CYS A 72 6.42 -8.68 0.81
CA CYS A 72 7.10 -9.96 0.62
C CYS A 72 8.61 -9.80 0.75
N ASN A 73 9.25 -10.78 1.38
CA ASN A 73 10.70 -10.90 1.33
C ASN A 73 11.06 -11.50 -0.04
N GLY A 74 11.60 -10.67 -0.93
CA GLY A 74 12.00 -11.09 -2.26
C GLY A 74 13.29 -11.91 -2.28
N ARG A 75 13.56 -12.58 -3.40
CA ARG A 75 14.86 -13.21 -3.71
C ARG A 75 15.99 -12.18 -3.95
N LEU A 76 15.64 -10.90 -3.99
CA LEU A 76 16.53 -9.76 -4.24
C LEU A 76 17.14 -9.15 -2.98
N ASN A 77 16.98 -9.78 -1.81
CA ASN A 77 17.62 -9.32 -0.56
C ASN A 77 19.15 -9.14 -0.68
N ASN A 78 19.80 -9.84 -1.63
CA ASN A 78 21.23 -9.77 -1.87
C ASN A 78 21.66 -8.83 -3.01
N ALA A 79 20.72 -8.13 -3.66
CA ALA A 79 21.05 -7.21 -4.75
C ALA A 79 21.23 -5.77 -4.21
N PRO A 80 22.12 -4.95 -4.79
CA PRO A 80 22.46 -3.60 -4.31
C PRO A 80 21.37 -2.58 -4.67
N PHE A 81 20.13 -2.84 -4.27
CA PHE A 81 18.99 -1.94 -4.47
C PHE A 81 18.65 -1.16 -3.19
N LEU A 82 17.84 -0.12 -3.31
CA LEU A 82 17.28 0.58 -2.16
C LEU A 82 16.34 -0.35 -1.38
N GLU A 83 16.28 -0.26 -0.05
CA GLU A 83 15.41 -1.13 0.78
C GLU A 83 13.93 -1.10 0.34
N SER A 84 13.47 0.01 -0.25
CA SER A 84 12.14 0.18 -0.85
C SER A 84 11.92 -0.67 -2.10
N GLU A 85 12.98 -1.00 -2.85
CA GLU A 85 12.94 -1.87 -4.04
C GLU A 85 13.11 -3.35 -3.67
N LYS A 86 13.78 -3.64 -2.55
CA LYS A 86 14.00 -5.02 -2.08
C LYS A 86 12.75 -5.67 -1.49
N ARG A 87 11.81 -4.86 -1.00
CA ARG A 87 10.65 -5.30 -0.20
C ARG A 87 9.33 -4.89 -0.87
N PRO A 88 8.95 -5.54 -1.99
CA PRO A 88 7.78 -5.13 -2.74
C PRO A 88 6.48 -5.34 -1.97
N ILE A 89 5.56 -4.41 -2.18
CA ILE A 89 4.20 -4.43 -1.65
C ILE A 89 3.44 -5.57 -2.34
N LEU A 90 2.83 -6.45 -1.53
CA LEU A 90 2.04 -7.56 -2.08
C LEU A 90 0.69 -7.05 -2.55
N LEU A 91 0.43 -7.10 -3.85
CA LEU A 91 -0.87 -6.77 -4.42
C LEU A 91 -1.47 -7.98 -5.14
N PRO A 92 -2.79 -8.19 -5.06
CA PRO A 92 -3.46 -9.27 -5.79
C PRO A 92 -3.31 -9.08 -7.30
N SER A 93 -2.77 -10.08 -7.99
CA SER A 93 -2.41 -10.01 -9.43
C SER A 93 -3.58 -9.72 -10.36
N LYS A 94 -4.81 -10.07 -9.96
CA LYS A 94 -6.04 -9.93 -10.76
C LYS A 94 -6.86 -8.69 -10.42
N HIS A 95 -6.49 -7.91 -9.41
CA HIS A 95 -7.28 -6.74 -9.02
C HIS A 95 -7.04 -5.58 -10.00
N TYR A 96 -8.12 -4.86 -10.34
CA TYR A 96 -8.06 -3.74 -11.29
C TYR A 96 -7.05 -2.67 -10.85
N PHE A 97 -7.02 -2.37 -9.55
CA PHE A 97 -6.02 -1.48 -8.95
C PHE A 97 -4.57 -1.93 -9.23
N THR A 98 -4.25 -3.20 -9.06
CA THR A 98 -2.91 -3.74 -9.34
C THR A 98 -2.50 -3.54 -10.80
N LYS A 99 -3.44 -3.70 -11.75
CA LYS A 99 -3.18 -3.42 -13.17
C LYS A 99 -2.86 -1.93 -13.41
N LEU A 100 -3.51 -1.03 -12.68
CA LEU A 100 -3.25 0.41 -12.76
C LEU A 100 -1.89 0.79 -12.14
N THR A 101 -1.54 0.20 -10.99
CA THR A 101 -0.27 0.50 -10.28
C THR A 101 0.96 -0.02 -11.02
N ILE A 102 0.89 -1.21 -11.64
CA ILE A 102 1.98 -1.75 -12.48
C ILE A 102 2.31 -0.80 -13.64
N ARG A 103 1.31 -0.15 -14.24
CA ARG A 103 1.50 0.79 -15.36
C ARG A 103 2.21 2.10 -14.98
N LYS A 104 2.25 2.45 -13.69
CA LYS A 104 2.98 3.62 -13.14
C LYS A 104 4.44 3.27 -12.80
N GLY A 105 4.71 2.01 -12.40
CA GLY A 105 6.06 1.52 -12.10
C GLY A 105 6.95 1.40 -13.33
N SER A 106 6.42 0.97 -14.47
CA SER A 106 7.17 0.85 -15.74
C SER A 106 7.49 2.18 -16.43
N ARG A 107 7.16 3.33 -15.82
CA ARG A 107 7.48 4.68 -16.34
C ARG A 107 8.59 5.39 -15.54
N ARG A 108 9.19 4.71 -14.56
CA ARG A 108 10.32 5.23 -13.76
C ARG A 108 11.54 4.30 -13.84
N CYS A 109 11.79 3.77 -15.03
CA CYS A 109 13.10 3.29 -15.45
C CYS A 109 13.66 4.29 -16.45
#